data_AF-A8M6L6-F1
#
_entry.id   AF-A8M6L6-F1
#
_cell.length_a   1.000
_cell.length_b   1.000
_cell.length_c   1.000
_cell.angle_alpha   90.00
_cell.angle_beta   90.00
_cell.angle_gamma   90.00
#
_symmetry.space_group_name_H-M   'P 1'
#
loop_
_entity.id
_entity.type
_entity.pdbx_description
1 polymer ?
#
loop_
_entity_poly.entity_id
_entity_poly.type
_entity_poly.pdbx_seq_one_letter_code
_entity_poly.pdbx_strand_id
1 'polypeptide(L)'
;MRPTRQLHRLLEAGLADITGSSAAELAACVAMLPDEPRSVLAVHPALAAARQLAPLLRYRHKSGFVVDDMVDLEQFVPIGGLALPDSPLYLVCEPDRGDDMRNWSPNEALPVIHERGRTPLTVNEGISWLLQEPKALEPNHCFMTIGSRRPTGSTLDARTPAIWISGGTGRDGTARRGAPKIGWCWAGNRHTWLGIASARHRAPFDR
;
A
#
# COMPACT_ATOMS: atom_id res chain seq x y z
N MET A 1 -14.44 -4.11 -8.88
CA MET A 1 -15.13 -2.85 -9.26
C MET A 1 -14.54 -2.43 -10.59
N ARG A 2 -15.31 -1.92 -11.55
CA ARG A 2 -14.74 -1.58 -12.87
C ARG A 2 -13.53 -0.64 -12.75
N PRO A 3 -12.45 -0.84 -13.52
CA PRO A 3 -11.26 0.02 -13.47
C PRO A 3 -11.58 1.53 -13.64
N THR A 4 -12.53 1.90 -14.50
CA THR A 4 -12.96 3.30 -14.65
C THR A 4 -13.52 3.92 -13.36
N ARG A 5 -14.33 3.15 -12.61
CA ARG A 5 -14.89 3.63 -11.33
C ARG A 5 -13.82 3.73 -10.24
N GLN A 6 -12.83 2.84 -10.30
CA GLN A 6 -11.64 2.89 -9.45
C GLN A 6 -10.82 4.15 -9.72
N LEU A 7 -10.57 4.46 -10.99
CA LEU A 7 -9.91 5.70 -11.40
C LEU A 7 -10.66 6.94 -10.89
N HIS A 8 -11.99 6.98 -11.01
CA HIS A 8 -12.77 8.11 -10.49
C HIS A 8 -12.50 8.36 -8.99
N ARG A 9 -12.42 7.31 -8.16
CA ARG A 9 -12.09 7.46 -6.73
C ARG A 9 -10.68 8.03 -6.53
N LEU A 10 -9.71 7.59 -7.34
CA LEU A 10 -8.34 8.12 -7.26
C LEU A 10 -8.29 9.59 -7.70
N LEU A 11 -9.03 9.98 -8.73
CA LEU A 11 -9.16 11.36 -9.18
C LEU A 11 -9.84 12.24 -8.11
N GLU A 12 -10.95 11.78 -7.53
CA GLU A 12 -11.63 12.45 -6.40
C GLU A 12 -10.71 12.61 -5.18
N ALA A 13 -9.79 11.66 -4.97
CA ALA A 13 -8.80 11.74 -3.90
C ALA A 13 -7.66 12.74 -4.20
N GLY A 14 -7.51 13.23 -5.43
CA GLY A 14 -6.48 14.19 -5.83
C GLY A 14 -5.28 13.59 -6.58
N LEU A 15 -5.42 12.39 -7.17
CA LEU A 15 -4.31 11.75 -7.90
C LEU A 15 -3.77 12.62 -9.05
N ALA A 16 -4.65 13.27 -9.81
CA ALA A 16 -4.26 14.15 -10.91
C ALA A 16 -3.37 15.30 -10.42
N ASP A 17 -3.75 15.95 -9.31
CA ASP A 17 -3.03 17.09 -8.76
C ASP A 17 -1.62 16.72 -8.30
N ILE A 18 -1.45 15.56 -7.64
CA ILE A 18 -0.14 15.14 -7.11
C ILE A 18 0.80 14.58 -8.18
N THR A 19 0.26 14.11 -9.31
CA THR A 19 1.02 13.55 -10.44
C THR A 19 1.31 14.59 -11.52
N GLY A 20 0.52 15.68 -11.56
CA GLY A 20 0.52 16.62 -12.67
C GLY A 20 -0.08 16.04 -13.96
N SER A 21 -0.64 14.83 -13.91
CA SER A 21 -1.29 14.18 -15.05
C SER A 21 -2.73 14.65 -15.19
N SER A 22 -3.20 14.79 -16.42
CA SER A 22 -4.60 15.02 -16.72
C SER A 22 -5.44 13.77 -16.44
N ALA A 23 -6.74 13.97 -16.17
CA ALA A 23 -7.69 12.87 -16.04
C ALA A 23 -7.77 12.02 -17.33
N ALA A 24 -7.55 12.63 -18.50
CA ALA A 24 -7.56 11.94 -19.79
C ALA A 24 -6.37 10.99 -19.96
N GLU A 25 -5.15 11.41 -19.58
CA GLU A 25 -3.95 10.56 -19.62
C GLU A 25 -4.10 9.36 -18.68
N LEU A 26 -4.62 9.59 -17.46
CA LEU A 26 -4.87 8.52 -16.51
C LEU A 26 -5.99 7.58 -17.00
N ALA A 27 -7.04 8.11 -17.64
CA ALA A 27 -8.10 7.29 -18.24
C ALA A 27 -7.58 6.40 -19.38
N ALA A 28 -6.66 6.89 -20.19
CA ALA A 28 -6.03 6.10 -21.26
C ALA A 28 -5.27 4.88 -20.71
N CYS A 29 -4.57 5.03 -19.57
CA CYS A 29 -3.88 3.93 -18.90
C CYS A 29 -4.83 2.81 -18.44
N VAL A 30 -6.07 3.17 -18.12
CA VAL A 30 -7.06 2.26 -17.54
C VAL A 30 -7.95 1.60 -18.60
N ALA A 31 -8.04 2.18 -19.80
CA ALA A 31 -8.92 1.73 -20.88
C ALA A 31 -8.66 0.28 -21.33
N MET A 32 -7.40 -0.18 -21.24
CA MET A 32 -6.99 -1.52 -21.65
C MET A 32 -6.97 -2.53 -20.50
N LEU A 33 -7.27 -2.11 -19.27
CA LEU A 33 -7.27 -3.00 -18.11
C LEU A 33 -8.53 -3.89 -18.11
N PRO A 34 -8.38 -5.19 -17.82
CA PRO A 34 -9.52 -6.09 -17.71
C PRO A 34 -10.44 -5.69 -16.54
N ASP A 35 -11.73 -6.00 -16.65
CA ASP A 35 -12.66 -5.88 -15.52
C ASP A 35 -12.51 -7.11 -14.61
N GLU A 36 -11.50 -7.08 -13.74
CA GLU A 36 -11.23 -8.16 -12.79
C GLU A 36 -12.08 -8.02 -11.51
N PRO A 37 -12.83 -9.06 -11.12
CA PRO A 37 -13.50 -9.09 -9.83
C PRO A 37 -12.51 -8.96 -8.67
N ARG A 38 -12.91 -8.26 -7.61
CA ARG A 38 -12.11 -8.10 -6.38
C ARG A 38 -10.69 -7.55 -6.62
N SER A 39 -10.49 -6.75 -7.66
CA SER A 39 -9.24 -6.03 -7.88
C SER A 39 -9.27 -4.59 -7.36
N VAL A 40 -8.07 -4.05 -7.11
CA VAL A 40 -7.80 -2.64 -6.77
C VAL A 40 -6.89 -2.03 -7.83
N LEU A 41 -7.19 -0.81 -8.29
CA LEU A 41 -6.33 -0.06 -9.21
C LEU A 41 -5.18 0.58 -8.43
N ALA A 42 -3.96 0.10 -8.61
CA ALA A 42 -2.77 0.58 -7.94
C ALA A 42 -2.03 1.64 -8.74
N VAL A 43 -1.47 2.61 -8.01
CA VAL A 43 -0.60 3.66 -8.56
C VAL A 43 0.85 3.19 -8.51
N HIS A 44 1.47 3.07 -9.68
CA HIS A 44 2.86 2.65 -9.78
C HIS A 44 3.79 3.67 -9.11
N PRO A 45 4.86 3.23 -8.39
CA PRO A 45 5.78 4.14 -7.72
C PRO A 45 6.50 5.12 -8.67
N ALA A 46 6.61 4.79 -9.96
CA ALA A 46 7.13 5.71 -10.98
C ALA A 46 6.15 6.84 -11.35
N LEU A 47 4.84 6.67 -11.13
CA LEU A 47 3.84 7.71 -11.36
C LEU A 47 3.71 8.63 -10.12
N ALA A 48 3.64 8.04 -8.92
CA ALA A 48 3.67 8.79 -7.67
C ALA A 48 4.31 7.97 -6.54
N ALA A 49 5.22 8.59 -5.79
CA ALA A 49 5.81 7.97 -4.62
C ALA A 49 4.78 7.81 -3.48
N ALA A 50 4.97 6.80 -2.62
CA ALA A 50 4.14 6.58 -1.45
C ALA A 50 3.99 7.83 -0.57
N ARG A 51 5.04 8.65 -0.44
CA ARG A 51 4.99 9.91 0.31
C ARG A 51 4.03 10.94 -0.28
N GLN A 52 3.91 11.00 -1.61
CA GLN A 52 2.96 11.88 -2.29
C GLN A 52 1.52 11.38 -2.15
N LEU A 53 1.31 10.07 -2.14
CA LEU A 53 -0.01 9.45 -2.00
C LEU A 53 -0.54 9.46 -0.55
N ALA A 54 0.34 9.37 0.44
CA ALA A 54 -0.02 9.28 1.85
C ALA A 54 -0.97 10.40 2.34
N PRO A 55 -0.75 11.68 2.00
CA PRO A 55 -1.68 12.76 2.33
C PRO A 55 -3.07 12.67 1.69
N LEU A 56 -3.27 11.83 0.68
CA LEU A 56 -4.59 11.64 0.05
C LEU A 56 -5.47 10.67 0.86
N LEU A 57 -4.87 9.82 1.70
CA LEU A 57 -5.63 8.92 2.56
C LEU A 57 -6.55 9.69 3.51
N ARG A 58 -7.71 9.12 3.78
CA ARG A 58 -8.68 9.67 4.73
C ARG A 58 -9.14 8.59 5.69
N TYR A 59 -9.16 8.94 6.98
CA TYR A 59 -9.96 8.24 7.98
C TYR A 59 -10.81 9.26 8.68
N ARG A 60 -12.14 9.18 8.48
CA ARG A 60 -13.07 10.25 8.85
C ARG A 60 -12.62 11.58 8.24
N HIS A 61 -12.42 12.62 9.05
CA HIS A 61 -11.98 13.95 8.61
C HIS A 61 -10.45 14.13 8.64
N LYS A 62 -9.67 13.09 8.93
CA LYS A 62 -8.22 13.19 9.08
C LYS A 62 -7.48 12.73 7.82
N SER A 63 -6.59 13.58 7.32
CA SER A 63 -5.67 13.26 6.24
C SER A 63 -4.53 12.38 6.71
N GLY A 64 -4.08 11.48 5.84
CA GLY A 64 -2.93 10.62 6.11
C GLY A 64 -1.59 11.36 6.17
N PHE A 65 -0.56 10.66 6.64
CA PHE A 65 0.82 11.18 6.70
C PHE A 65 1.85 10.06 6.76
N VAL A 66 3.10 10.40 6.45
CA VAL A 66 4.27 9.56 6.71
C VAL A 66 4.89 9.99 8.04
N VAL A 67 5.26 9.03 8.88
CA VAL A 67 5.96 9.30 10.15
C VAL A 67 7.31 10.00 9.91
N ASP A 68 7.65 10.96 10.77
CA ASP A 68 8.82 11.83 10.57
C ASP A 68 10.17 11.10 10.58
N ASP A 69 10.29 9.93 11.22
CA ASP A 69 11.52 9.13 11.21
C ASP A 69 11.64 8.15 10.03
N MET A 70 10.69 8.17 9.10
CA MET A 70 10.77 7.42 7.85
C MET A 70 11.13 8.36 6.70
N VAL A 71 12.24 9.06 6.86
CA VAL A 71 12.78 10.03 5.89
C VAL A 71 13.18 9.38 4.57
N ASP A 72 13.43 8.08 4.59
CA ASP A 72 13.95 7.28 3.49
C ASP A 72 12.91 6.31 2.90
N LEU A 73 11.61 6.62 3.06
CA LEU A 73 10.49 5.81 2.56
C LEU A 73 10.67 5.42 1.08
N GLU A 74 11.20 6.33 0.26
CA GLU A 74 11.45 6.15 -1.17
C GLU A 74 12.47 5.04 -1.48
N GLN A 75 13.31 4.66 -0.51
CA GLN A 75 14.26 3.57 -0.66
C GLN A 75 13.62 2.19 -0.35
N PHE A 76 12.38 2.15 0.13
CA PHE A 76 11.62 0.90 0.35
C PHE A 76 10.93 0.45 -0.95
N VAL A 77 11.74 -0.13 -1.82
CA VAL A 77 11.35 -0.61 -3.15
C VAL A 77 10.73 -2.02 -3.11
N PRO A 78 10.05 -2.47 -4.18
CA PRO A 78 9.57 -3.85 -4.27
C PRO A 78 10.70 -4.86 -3.97
N ILE A 79 10.38 -5.89 -3.18
CA ILE A 79 11.33 -6.97 -2.88
C ILE A 79 11.71 -7.76 -4.14
N GLY A 80 12.88 -8.41 -4.10
CA GLY A 80 13.28 -9.36 -5.15
C GLY A 80 12.20 -10.45 -5.33
N GLY A 81 11.87 -10.76 -6.58
CA GLY A 81 10.81 -11.71 -6.93
C GLY A 81 9.40 -11.11 -7.02
N LEU A 82 9.20 -9.85 -6.61
CA LEU A 82 7.95 -9.12 -6.82
C LEU A 82 8.11 -8.13 -7.99
N ALA A 83 7.75 -8.59 -9.19
CA ALA A 83 7.64 -7.71 -10.35
C ALA A 83 6.34 -6.89 -10.28
N LEU A 84 6.42 -5.60 -10.58
CA LEU A 84 5.25 -4.77 -10.83
C LEU A 84 5.02 -4.65 -12.35
N PRO A 85 3.77 -4.56 -12.81
CA PRO A 85 3.48 -4.25 -14.21
C PRO A 85 4.16 -2.94 -14.66
N ASP A 86 4.73 -2.93 -15.86
CA ASP A 86 5.31 -1.74 -16.49
C ASP A 86 4.21 -0.83 -17.06
N SER A 87 3.42 -0.26 -16.15
CA SER A 87 2.31 0.64 -16.45
C SER A 87 2.13 1.63 -15.31
N PRO A 88 1.78 2.91 -15.57
CA PRO A 88 1.51 3.90 -14.52
C PRO A 88 0.40 3.47 -13.56
N LEU A 89 -0.57 2.72 -14.06
CA LEU A 89 -1.69 2.15 -13.30
C LEU A 89 -1.86 0.67 -13.64
N TYR A 90 -2.07 -0.16 -12.63
CA TYR A 90 -2.24 -1.60 -12.79
C TYR A 90 -3.23 -2.15 -11.75
N LEU A 91 -3.70 -3.38 -11.94
CA LEU A 91 -4.59 -4.04 -11.01
C LEU A 91 -3.81 -4.88 -9.99
N VAL A 92 -4.21 -4.79 -8.73
CA VAL A 92 -3.87 -5.72 -7.66
C VAL A 92 -5.08 -6.60 -7.41
N CYS A 93 -4.97 -7.89 -7.71
CA CYS A 93 -6.09 -8.81 -7.71
C CYS A 93 -6.22 -9.52 -6.35
N GLU A 94 -7.44 -9.47 -5.80
CA GLU A 94 -7.81 -10.08 -4.52
C GLU A 94 -6.88 -9.64 -3.38
N PRO A 95 -6.73 -8.33 -3.09
CA PRO A 95 -5.97 -7.89 -1.93
C PRO A 95 -6.61 -8.45 -0.65
N ASP A 96 -5.76 -8.90 0.26
CA ASP A 96 -6.12 -9.41 1.57
C ASP A 96 -5.28 -8.68 2.61
N ARG A 97 -5.93 -8.27 3.71
CA ARG A 97 -5.29 -7.54 4.80
C ARG A 97 -4.32 -8.41 5.61
N GLY A 98 -4.51 -9.74 5.54
CA GLY A 98 -3.73 -10.73 6.27
C GLY A 98 -4.14 -10.85 7.74
N ASP A 99 -5.43 -10.76 8.03
CA ASP A 99 -5.95 -10.79 9.41
C ASP A 99 -5.69 -12.12 10.13
N ASP A 100 -5.53 -13.21 9.38
CA ASP A 100 -5.14 -14.53 9.86
C ASP A 100 -3.66 -14.59 10.26
N MET A 101 -2.84 -13.67 9.75
CA MET A 101 -1.43 -13.49 10.09
C MET A 101 -1.21 -12.42 11.17
N ARG A 102 -2.27 -11.99 11.88
CA ARG A 102 -2.09 -11.17 13.09
C ARG A 102 -1.27 -11.94 14.11
N ASN A 103 -0.39 -11.22 14.82
CA ASN A 103 0.61 -11.78 15.72
C ASN A 103 1.72 -12.60 15.04
N TRP A 104 1.88 -12.49 13.72
CA TRP A 104 3.06 -12.97 12.99
C TRP A 104 4.05 -11.83 12.80
N SER A 105 5.33 -12.17 12.62
CA SER A 105 6.32 -11.22 12.14
C SER A 105 6.39 -11.21 10.61
N PRO A 106 6.83 -10.10 9.98
CA PRO A 106 7.13 -10.07 8.54
C PRO A 106 8.03 -11.22 8.06
N ASN A 107 9.03 -11.59 8.84
CA ASN A 107 9.96 -12.67 8.50
C ASN A 107 9.27 -14.05 8.45
N GLU A 108 8.31 -14.30 9.33
CA GLU A 108 7.55 -15.56 9.37
C GLU A 108 6.46 -15.61 8.29
N ALA A 109 5.86 -14.46 8.00
CA ALA A 109 4.74 -14.36 7.07
C ALA A 109 5.16 -14.48 5.60
N LEU A 110 6.30 -13.92 5.21
CA LEU A 110 6.75 -13.90 3.82
C LEU A 110 6.80 -15.29 3.14
N PRO A 111 7.47 -16.32 3.71
CA PRO A 111 7.49 -17.64 3.11
C PRO A 111 6.09 -18.25 2.98
N VAL A 112 5.24 -18.10 4.01
CA VAL A 112 3.88 -18.64 4.00
C VAL A 112 2.99 -17.93 2.97
N ILE A 113 3.18 -16.62 2.74
CA ILE A 113 2.49 -15.90 1.67
C ILE A 113 2.84 -16.51 0.30
N HIS A 114 4.13 -16.78 0.05
CA HIS A 114 4.58 -17.40 -1.19
C HIS A 114 4.08 -18.84 -1.33
N GLU A 115 4.13 -19.65 -0.28
CA GLU A 115 3.59 -21.02 -0.27
C GLU A 115 2.10 -21.06 -0.61
N ARG A 116 1.34 -20.03 -0.20
CA ARG A 116 -0.08 -19.85 -0.56
C ARG A 116 -0.29 -19.34 -1.99
N GLY A 117 0.77 -19.19 -2.79
CA GLY A 117 0.71 -18.67 -4.16
C GLY A 117 0.30 -17.20 -4.22
N ARG A 118 0.60 -16.43 -3.18
CA ARG A 118 0.31 -14.99 -3.09
C ARG A 118 1.63 -14.22 -3.04
N THR A 119 1.57 -12.91 -3.25
CA THR A 119 2.74 -12.03 -3.06
C THR A 119 2.36 -10.85 -2.19
N PRO A 120 3.27 -10.38 -1.31
CA PRO A 120 2.97 -9.33 -0.35
C PRO A 120 2.67 -8.00 -1.06
N LEU A 121 1.87 -7.13 -0.43
CA LEU A 121 1.63 -5.79 -0.97
C LEU A 121 2.84 -4.88 -0.74
N THR A 122 3.13 -4.04 -1.73
CA THR A 122 3.99 -2.86 -1.58
C THR A 122 3.26 -1.74 -0.84
N VAL A 123 4.00 -0.75 -0.34
CA VAL A 123 3.40 0.41 0.32
C VAL A 123 2.49 1.20 -0.61
N ASN A 124 2.88 1.35 -1.89
CA ASN A 124 2.07 2.00 -2.92
C ASN A 124 0.74 1.27 -3.15
N GLU A 125 0.76 -0.06 -3.21
CA GLU A 125 -0.45 -0.87 -3.38
C GLU A 125 -1.36 -0.77 -2.15
N GLY A 126 -0.80 -0.81 -0.94
CA GLY A 126 -1.56 -0.64 0.30
C GLY A 126 -2.24 0.73 0.39
N ILE A 127 -1.54 1.81 0.02
CA ILE A 127 -2.14 3.15 -0.05
C ILE A 127 -3.23 3.19 -1.12
N SER A 128 -2.97 2.67 -2.32
CA SER A 128 -3.93 2.65 -3.43
C SER A 128 -5.22 1.92 -3.05
N TRP A 129 -5.10 0.81 -2.32
CA TRP A 129 -6.25 0.09 -1.78
C TRP A 129 -7.07 0.96 -0.84
N LEU A 130 -6.44 1.63 0.11
CA LEU A 130 -7.15 2.46 1.09
C LEU A 130 -7.76 3.75 0.51
N LEU A 131 -7.22 4.29 -0.58
CA LEU A 131 -7.87 5.40 -1.30
C LEU A 131 -9.22 4.98 -1.91
N GLN A 132 -9.38 3.70 -2.21
CA GLN A 132 -10.57 3.17 -2.85
C GLN A 132 -11.49 2.45 -1.87
N GLU A 133 -10.94 1.83 -0.83
CA GLU A 133 -11.66 1.10 0.20
C GLU A 133 -11.17 1.51 1.59
N PRO A 134 -11.50 2.72 2.08
CA PRO A 134 -11.02 3.22 3.36
C PRO A 134 -11.39 2.35 4.56
N LYS A 135 -12.46 1.55 4.43
CA LYS A 135 -12.92 0.60 5.47
C LYS A 135 -11.97 -0.59 5.65
N ALA A 136 -11.04 -0.83 4.74
CA ALA A 136 -9.99 -1.83 4.98
C ALA A 136 -9.03 -1.40 6.11
N LEU A 137 -9.00 -0.12 6.49
CA LEU A 137 -8.27 0.39 7.64
C LEU A 137 -9.21 0.69 8.81
N GLU A 138 -9.13 -0.14 9.86
CA GLU A 138 -9.98 -0.02 11.04
C GLU A 138 -9.14 -0.06 12.33
N PRO A 139 -9.64 0.52 13.44
CA PRO A 139 -8.99 0.37 14.73
C PRO A 139 -8.77 -1.10 15.06
N ASN A 140 -7.54 -1.47 15.44
CA ASN A 140 -7.10 -2.85 15.70
C ASN A 140 -7.10 -3.81 14.48
N HIS A 141 -7.40 -3.30 13.28
CA HIS A 141 -7.40 -4.05 12.03
C HIS A 141 -6.68 -3.22 10.96
N CYS A 142 -5.36 -3.12 11.13
CA CYS A 142 -4.43 -2.42 10.25
C CYS A 142 -3.49 -3.45 9.59
N PHE A 143 -2.51 -3.03 8.79
CA PHE A 143 -1.64 -4.01 8.10
C PHE A 143 -0.25 -3.52 7.74
N MET A 144 0.65 -4.49 7.58
CA MET A 144 2.01 -4.29 7.06
C MET A 144 2.04 -4.50 5.54
N THR A 145 2.91 -3.76 4.85
CA THR A 145 3.13 -3.85 3.39
C THR A 145 4.55 -4.35 3.11
N ILE A 146 4.76 -5.63 3.43
CA ILE A 146 6.11 -6.23 3.50
C ILE A 146 6.75 -6.45 2.13
N GLY A 147 6.00 -6.22 1.04
CA GLY A 147 6.50 -6.24 -0.32
C GLY A 147 7.40 -5.05 -0.65
N SER A 148 7.43 -4.02 0.19
CA SER A 148 8.36 -2.90 0.10
C SER A 148 9.46 -3.03 1.14
N ARG A 149 10.71 -3.23 0.72
CA ARG A 149 11.87 -3.31 1.62
C ARG A 149 13.03 -2.47 1.09
N ARG A 150 13.86 -2.00 2.01
CA ARG A 150 15.05 -1.23 1.69
C ARG A 150 16.29 -2.14 1.72
N PRO A 151 17.01 -2.33 0.59
CA PRO A 151 18.27 -3.04 0.59
C PRO A 151 19.36 -2.30 1.37
N THR A 152 20.14 -3.02 2.15
CA THR A 152 21.32 -2.53 2.89
C THR A 152 22.51 -3.43 2.58
N GLY A 153 23.13 -3.21 1.41
CA GLY A 153 24.15 -4.11 0.89
C GLY A 153 23.56 -5.48 0.54
N SER A 154 24.10 -6.55 1.13
CA SER A 154 23.61 -7.93 0.96
C SER A 154 22.42 -8.28 1.87
N THR A 155 21.95 -7.35 2.70
CA THR A 155 20.87 -7.57 3.68
C THR A 155 19.70 -6.62 3.41
N LEU A 156 18.63 -6.75 4.19
CA LEU A 156 17.50 -5.82 4.19
C LEU A 156 17.51 -4.98 5.48
N ASP A 157 17.11 -3.72 5.36
CA ASP A 157 16.79 -2.87 6.50
C ASP A 157 15.77 -3.59 7.40
N ALA A 158 16.00 -3.56 8.71
CA ALA A 158 15.15 -4.25 9.67
C ALA A 158 13.74 -3.62 9.77
N ARG A 159 13.56 -2.38 9.32
CA ARG A 159 12.25 -1.73 9.25
C ARG A 159 11.44 -2.31 8.11
N THR A 160 10.14 -2.43 8.33
CA THR A 160 9.18 -2.88 7.32
C THR A 160 7.98 -1.93 7.31
N PRO A 161 7.57 -1.40 6.15
CA PRO A 161 6.46 -0.46 6.07
C PRO A 161 5.13 -1.06 6.56
N ALA A 162 4.33 -0.23 7.21
CA ALA A 162 2.98 -0.56 7.65
C ALA A 162 2.07 0.68 7.59
N ILE A 163 0.76 0.43 7.48
CA ILE A 163 -0.27 1.46 7.45
C ILE A 163 -1.24 1.23 8.61
N TRP A 164 -1.41 2.23 9.46
CA TRP A 164 -2.29 2.13 10.63
C TRP A 164 -2.94 3.46 11.03
N ILE A 165 -3.87 3.43 11.97
CA ILE A 165 -4.47 4.63 12.53
C ILE A 165 -3.60 5.14 13.68
N SER A 166 -3.06 6.35 13.57
CA SER A 166 -2.21 6.94 14.62
C SER A 166 -3.00 7.17 15.91
N GLY A 167 -2.41 6.78 17.04
CA GLY A 167 -2.92 7.13 18.38
C GLY A 167 -2.70 8.60 18.76
N GLY A 168 -1.91 9.35 17.97
CA GLY A 168 -1.52 10.72 18.24
C GLY A 168 -0.63 10.86 19.49
N THR A 169 0.34 9.97 19.62
CA THR A 169 1.30 9.90 20.73
C THR A 169 2.73 10.04 20.23
N GLY A 170 3.66 10.40 21.12
CA GLY A 170 5.06 10.57 20.75
C GLY A 170 5.22 11.61 19.63
N ARG A 171 6.00 11.27 18.61
CA ARG A 171 6.31 12.16 17.47
C ARG A 171 5.10 12.50 16.59
N ASP A 172 4.04 11.69 16.61
CA ASP A 172 2.82 11.99 15.84
C ASP A 172 2.07 13.21 16.40
N GLY A 173 2.12 13.40 17.73
CA GLY A 173 1.36 14.44 18.43
C GLY A 173 -0.16 14.26 18.38
N THR A 174 -0.88 14.95 19.27
CA THR A 174 -2.34 14.84 19.39
C THR A 174 -3.08 15.28 18.11
N ALA A 175 -2.49 16.19 17.33
CA ALA A 175 -3.04 16.66 16.07
C ALA A 175 -3.27 15.53 15.04
N ARG A 176 -2.41 14.50 15.05
CA ARG A 176 -2.48 13.32 14.17
C ARG A 176 -3.29 12.17 14.74
N ARG A 177 -3.88 12.30 15.94
CA ARG A 177 -4.77 11.26 16.48
C ARG A 177 -5.89 10.94 15.50
N GLY A 178 -6.05 9.66 15.19
CA GLY A 178 -7.05 9.15 14.27
C GLY A 178 -6.70 9.32 12.78
N ALA A 179 -5.50 9.80 12.43
CA ALA A 179 -5.07 9.90 11.04
C ALA A 179 -4.48 8.57 10.53
N PRO A 180 -4.69 8.21 9.25
CA PRO A 180 -3.92 7.15 8.60
C PRO A 180 -2.43 7.51 8.64
N LYS A 181 -1.60 6.57 9.04
CA LYS A 181 -0.16 6.73 9.21
C LYS A 181 0.54 5.67 8.39
N ILE A 182 1.43 6.11 7.51
CA ILE A 182 2.46 5.28 6.92
C ILE A 182 3.66 5.38 7.85
N GLY A 183 4.07 4.25 8.40
CA GLY A 183 5.30 4.16 9.16
C GLY A 183 5.89 2.78 9.04
N TRP A 184 6.59 2.32 10.07
CA TRP A 184 7.28 1.05 10.03
C TRP A 184 7.20 0.29 11.35
N CYS A 185 7.40 -1.01 11.27
CA CYS A 185 7.66 -1.89 12.42
C CYS A 185 8.93 -2.72 12.14
N TRP A 186 9.48 -3.36 13.16
CA TRP A 186 10.62 -4.26 12.98
C TRP A 186 10.20 -5.57 12.30
N ALA A 187 11.02 -6.08 11.39
CA ALA A 187 10.72 -7.29 10.61
C ALA A 187 10.58 -8.57 11.45
N GLY A 188 11.13 -8.58 12.66
CA GLY A 188 10.97 -9.67 13.65
C GLY A 188 9.85 -9.44 14.67
N ASN A 189 9.20 -8.27 14.68
CA ASN A 189 8.17 -7.97 15.67
C ASN A 189 6.81 -8.55 15.27
N ARG A 190 6.05 -8.96 16.28
CA ARG A 190 4.68 -9.47 16.15
C ARG A 190 3.69 -8.43 16.69
N HIS A 191 2.57 -8.26 15.99
CA HIS A 191 1.52 -7.34 16.39
C HIS A 191 0.14 -7.99 16.24
N THR A 192 -0.65 -8.00 17.31
CA THR A 192 -2.01 -8.57 17.31
C THR A 192 -3.04 -7.74 16.55
N TRP A 193 -2.66 -6.54 16.11
CA TRP A 193 -3.52 -5.55 15.45
C TRP A 193 -3.09 -5.21 14.01
N LEU A 194 -1.96 -5.77 13.54
CA LEU A 194 -1.49 -5.67 12.16
C LEU A 194 -1.59 -7.04 11.49
N GLY A 195 -2.34 -7.11 10.40
CA GLY A 195 -2.20 -8.19 9.42
C GLY A 195 -0.97 -8.00 8.54
N ILE A 196 -0.67 -9.00 7.71
CA ILE A 196 0.40 -8.93 6.69
C ILE A 196 -0.24 -8.97 5.30
N ALA A 197 -0.34 -7.80 4.66
CA ALA A 197 -1.14 -7.68 3.46
C ALA A 197 -0.49 -8.36 2.24
N SER A 198 -1.32 -9.05 1.45
CA SER A 198 -0.91 -9.76 0.24
C SER A 198 -1.98 -9.72 -0.82
N ALA A 199 -1.61 -10.00 -2.07
CA ALA A 199 -2.54 -10.16 -3.18
C ALA A 199 -2.25 -11.43 -3.97
N ARG A 200 -3.24 -11.89 -4.72
CA ARG A 200 -3.12 -13.10 -5.54
C ARG A 200 -2.15 -12.89 -6.70
N HIS A 201 -2.27 -11.76 -7.40
CA HIS A 201 -1.39 -11.37 -8.51
C HIS A 201 -1.59 -9.89 -8.85
N ARG A 202 -0.81 -9.38 -9.82
CA ARG A 202 -1.04 -8.08 -10.46
C ARG A 202 -1.37 -8.29 -11.93
N ALA A 203 -2.05 -7.32 -12.55
CA ALA A 203 -2.35 -7.35 -13.98
C ALA A 203 -2.26 -5.93 -14.58
N PRO A 204 -1.83 -5.77 -15.84
CA PRO A 204 -1.44 -6.84 -16.75
C PRO A 204 -0.03 -7.35 -16.40
N PHE A 205 0.19 -8.66 -16.53
CA PHE A 205 1.52 -9.15 -16.84
C PHE A 205 1.46 -9.66 -18.27
N ASP A 206 2.50 -9.39 -19.05
CA ASP A 206 2.65 -10.02 -20.36
C ASP A 206 2.52 -11.54 -20.16
N ARG A 207 1.58 -12.14 -20.91
CA ARG A 207 1.44 -13.59 -20.97
C ARG A 207 2.59 -14.19 -21.76
#